data_AF-A0A0E0GGB6-F1
#
_entry.id   AF-A0A0E0GGB6-F1
#
_cell.length_a   1.000
_cell.length_b   1.000
_cell.length_c   1.000
_cell.angle_alpha   90.00
_cell.angle_beta   90.00
_cell.angle_gamma   90.00
#
_symmetry.space_group_name_H-M   'P 1'
#
loop_
_entity.id
_entity.type
_entity.pdbx_description
1 polymer ?
#
loop_
_entity_poly.entity_id
_entity_poly.type
_entity_poly.pdbx_seq_one_letter_code
_entity_poly.pdbx_strand_id
1 'polypeptide(L)'
;MPKKMGVNTKAEAARERRSAAEADRRDRDARGKEEAYWQAAEGPKSRSARRREEDAEKRAEAAARRAENRRLAELEQQQLAAAARRPDRKAARVGGPVVPKVTEAELLRRREEERIRLEREAEAAKKRQARTAEKEEYERVVLVANTNRDDSIIEARSVEDAIVKMSIAAEPALPPDRHPERRLKVSYKAFEEAELAKLKEEKPGLTLHQYKDMIWKLWKKSPDNPLNQVQP
;
A
#
# COMPACT_ATOMS: atom_id res chain seq x y z
N MET A 1 -43.40 -7.43 39.79
CA MET A 1 -43.07 -7.32 38.35
C MET A 1 -41.88 -8.22 38.04
N PRO A 2 -42.00 -9.21 37.14
CA PRO A 2 -40.88 -10.11 36.83
C PRO A 2 -39.83 -9.37 35.99
N LYS A 3 -38.56 -9.49 36.37
CA LYS A 3 -37.41 -8.94 35.63
C LYS A 3 -37.34 -9.64 34.26
N LYS A 4 -37.25 -8.85 33.18
CA LYS A 4 -37.11 -9.32 31.80
C LYS A 4 -35.79 -10.11 31.66
N MET A 5 -35.85 -11.43 31.77
CA MET A 5 -34.72 -12.35 31.55
C MET A 5 -34.51 -12.58 30.05
N GLY A 6 -34.30 -11.50 29.30
CA GLY A 6 -33.82 -11.54 27.92
C GLY A 6 -32.32 -11.23 27.93
N VAL A 7 -31.51 -12.16 27.47
CA VAL A 7 -30.07 -11.96 27.29
C VAL A 7 -29.84 -10.79 26.31
N ASN A 8 -28.92 -9.89 26.67
CA ASN A 8 -28.64 -8.70 25.87
C ASN A 8 -27.95 -9.13 24.56
N THR A 9 -28.58 -8.87 23.41
CA THR A 9 -28.07 -9.25 22.08
C THR A 9 -26.64 -8.75 21.82
N LYS A 10 -26.24 -7.61 22.38
CA LYS A 10 -24.86 -7.10 22.30
C LYS A 10 -23.88 -7.93 23.14
N ALA A 11 -24.33 -8.48 24.27
CA ALA A 11 -23.53 -9.37 25.11
C ALA A 11 -23.38 -10.75 24.47
N GLU A 12 -24.41 -11.26 23.80
CA GLU A 12 -24.33 -12.50 23.02
C GLU A 12 -23.36 -12.36 21.85
N ALA A 13 -23.50 -11.30 21.03
CA ALA A 13 -22.56 -11.02 19.94
C ALA A 13 -21.11 -10.80 20.43
N ALA A 14 -20.91 -10.33 21.67
CA ALA A 14 -19.58 -10.23 22.26
C ALA A 14 -19.02 -11.60 22.70
N ARG A 15 -19.87 -12.49 23.21
CA ARG A 15 -19.50 -13.87 23.56
C ARG A 15 -19.18 -14.67 22.30
N GLU A 16 -20.00 -14.54 21.24
CA GLU A 16 -19.77 -15.19 19.94
C GLU A 16 -18.45 -14.79 19.31
N ARG A 17 -18.10 -13.49 19.31
CA ARG A 17 -16.78 -13.05 18.82
C ARG A 17 -15.63 -13.63 19.64
N ARG A 18 -15.79 -13.75 20.96
CA ARG A 18 -14.76 -14.35 21.83
C ARG A 18 -14.62 -15.85 21.56
N SER A 19 -15.73 -16.58 21.42
CA SER A 19 -15.68 -18.01 21.09
C SER A 19 -15.14 -18.26 19.69
N ALA A 20 -15.46 -17.41 18.71
CA ALA A 20 -14.91 -17.50 17.36
C ALA A 20 -13.39 -17.24 17.36
N ALA A 21 -12.93 -16.20 18.05
CA ALA A 21 -11.49 -15.94 18.18
C ALA A 21 -10.74 -17.06 18.92
N GLU A 22 -11.38 -17.67 19.92
CA GLU A 22 -10.81 -18.83 20.63
C GLU A 22 -10.79 -20.08 19.75
N ALA A 23 -11.83 -20.32 18.96
CA ALA A 23 -11.88 -21.41 17.98
C ALA A 23 -10.79 -21.24 16.92
N ASP A 24 -10.65 -20.05 16.33
CA ASP A 24 -9.58 -19.73 15.37
C ASP A 24 -8.19 -19.96 15.95
N ARG A 25 -7.98 -19.56 17.22
CA ARG A 25 -6.71 -19.80 17.90
C ARG A 25 -6.46 -21.30 18.08
N ARG A 26 -7.46 -22.05 18.54
CA ARG A 26 -7.36 -23.51 18.70
C ARG A 26 -7.09 -24.19 17.36
N ASP A 27 -7.71 -23.74 16.28
CA ASP A 27 -7.52 -24.26 14.93
C ASP A 27 -6.11 -23.95 14.41
N ARG A 28 -5.58 -22.74 14.63
CA ARG A 28 -4.19 -22.41 14.29
C ARG A 28 -3.20 -23.26 15.10
N ASP A 29 -3.45 -23.41 16.41
CA ASP A 29 -2.62 -24.24 17.29
C ASP A 29 -2.68 -25.72 16.89
N ALA A 30 -3.85 -26.22 16.48
CA ALA A 30 -4.03 -27.59 15.99
C ALA A 30 -3.30 -27.81 14.66
N ARG A 31 -3.45 -26.89 13.70
CA ARG A 31 -2.72 -26.93 12.42
C ARG A 31 -1.22 -26.85 12.62
N GLY A 32 -0.74 -25.97 13.50
CA GLY A 32 0.68 -25.85 13.81
C GLY A 32 1.25 -27.13 14.45
N LYS A 33 0.48 -27.79 15.32
CA LYS A 33 0.85 -29.10 15.89
C LYS A 33 0.87 -30.20 14.83
N GLU A 34 -0.11 -30.22 13.93
CA GLU A 34 -0.17 -31.18 12.84
C GLU A 34 0.99 -30.97 11.85
N GLU A 35 1.27 -29.74 11.44
CA GLU A 35 2.40 -29.41 10.59
C GLU A 35 3.73 -29.77 11.25
N ALA A 36 3.90 -29.46 12.55
CA ALA A 36 5.09 -29.87 13.31
C ALA A 36 5.20 -31.39 13.42
N TYR A 37 4.09 -32.11 13.59
CA TYR A 37 4.06 -33.57 13.60
C TYR A 37 4.50 -34.14 12.24
N TRP A 38 4.00 -33.59 11.13
CA TRP A 38 4.40 -34.00 9.79
C TRP A 38 5.86 -33.66 9.48
N GLN A 39 6.34 -32.47 9.86
CA GLN A 39 7.75 -32.09 9.70
C GLN A 39 8.69 -32.99 10.53
N ALA A 40 8.29 -33.35 11.75
CA ALA A 40 9.06 -34.28 12.58
C ALA A 40 9.07 -35.70 11.98
N ALA A 41 7.97 -36.13 11.35
CA ALA A 41 7.87 -37.41 10.67
C ALA A 41 8.69 -37.47 9.36
N GLU A 42 8.86 -36.36 8.65
CA GLU A 42 9.72 -36.27 7.45
C GLU A 42 11.21 -36.48 7.77
N GLY A 43 11.61 -36.24 9.02
CA GLY A 43 12.98 -36.44 9.47
C GLY A 43 14.00 -35.51 8.78
N PRO A 44 15.30 -35.67 9.06
CA PRO A 44 16.32 -34.83 8.46
C PRO A 44 16.44 -35.11 6.96
N LYS A 45 16.18 -34.08 6.13
CA LYS A 45 16.43 -34.13 4.68
C LYS A 45 17.83 -34.67 4.38
N SER A 46 17.92 -35.63 3.46
CA SER A 46 19.21 -36.22 3.06
C SER A 46 20.19 -35.16 2.55
N ARG A 47 21.50 -35.42 2.67
CA ARG A 47 22.55 -34.52 2.15
C ARG A 47 22.37 -34.21 0.66
N SER A 48 21.81 -35.14 -0.12
CA SER A 48 21.52 -34.94 -1.55
C SER A 48 20.33 -34.00 -1.79
N ALA A 49 19.29 -34.07 -0.96
CA ALA A 49 18.14 -33.17 -1.03
C ALA A 49 18.55 -31.74 -0.66
N ARG A 50 19.33 -31.58 0.42
CA ARG A 50 19.88 -30.28 0.83
C ARG A 50 20.74 -29.63 -0.26
N ARG A 51 21.62 -30.41 -0.92
CA ARG A 51 22.42 -29.91 -2.04
C ARG A 51 21.57 -29.47 -3.23
N ARG A 52 20.49 -30.20 -3.55
CA ARG A 52 19.56 -29.81 -4.63
C ARG A 52 18.81 -28.52 -4.30
N GLU A 53 18.39 -28.35 -3.05
CA GLU A 53 17.73 -27.12 -2.58
C GLU A 53 18.68 -25.92 -2.64
N GLU A 54 19.91 -26.06 -2.15
CA GLU A 54 20.94 -25.00 -2.20
C GLU A 54 21.32 -24.64 -3.65
N ASP A 55 21.49 -25.64 -4.54
CA ASP A 55 21.74 -25.40 -5.96
C ASP A 55 20.54 -24.73 -6.66
N ALA A 56 19.31 -25.05 -6.25
CA ALA A 56 18.10 -24.42 -6.79
C ALA A 56 17.99 -22.97 -6.30
N GLU A 57 18.26 -22.72 -5.01
CA GLU A 57 18.27 -21.39 -4.41
C GLU A 57 19.34 -20.50 -5.07
N LYS A 58 20.55 -21.01 -5.25
CA LYS A 58 21.64 -20.30 -5.93
C LYS A 58 21.32 -19.98 -7.39
N ARG A 59 20.63 -20.89 -8.11
CA ARG A 59 20.17 -20.63 -9.48
C ARG A 59 19.04 -19.59 -9.50
N ALA A 60 18.13 -19.62 -8.54
CA ALA A 60 17.05 -18.65 -8.41
C ALA A 60 17.60 -17.25 -8.09
N GLU A 61 18.55 -17.15 -7.16
CA GLU A 61 19.22 -15.88 -6.82
C GLU A 61 20.00 -15.34 -8.03
N ALA A 62 20.74 -16.18 -8.75
CA ALA A 62 21.44 -15.77 -9.96
C ALA A 62 20.48 -15.31 -11.07
N ALA A 63 19.32 -15.96 -11.21
CA ALA A 63 18.28 -15.55 -12.15
C ALA A 63 17.65 -14.21 -11.74
N ALA A 64 17.39 -14.00 -10.44
CA ALA A 64 16.88 -12.75 -9.91
C ALA A 64 17.86 -11.58 -10.14
N ARG A 65 19.15 -11.76 -9.82
CA ARG A 65 20.19 -10.75 -10.10
C ARG A 65 20.32 -10.43 -11.58
N ARG A 66 20.23 -11.44 -12.46
CA ARG A 66 20.24 -11.22 -13.92
C ARG A 66 19.00 -10.47 -14.40
N ALA A 67 17.83 -10.76 -13.84
CA ALA A 67 16.59 -10.06 -14.18
C ALA A 67 16.64 -8.58 -13.74
N GLU A 68 17.17 -8.31 -12.54
CA GLU A 68 17.37 -6.95 -12.06
C GLU A 68 18.36 -6.16 -12.92
N ASN A 69 19.53 -6.74 -13.23
CA ASN A 69 20.51 -6.12 -14.12
C ASN A 69 19.93 -5.85 -15.51
N ARG A 70 19.12 -6.77 -16.04
CA ARG A 70 18.43 -6.59 -17.33
C ARG A 70 17.45 -5.42 -17.27
N ARG A 71 16.66 -5.33 -16.19
CA ARG A 71 15.71 -4.23 -15.99
C ARG A 71 16.44 -2.88 -15.92
N LEU A 72 17.57 -2.81 -15.23
CA LEU A 72 18.40 -1.60 -15.18
C LEU A 72 18.95 -1.21 -16.56
N ALA A 73 19.49 -2.18 -17.30
CA ALA A 73 19.99 -1.95 -18.66
C ALA A 73 18.87 -1.49 -19.63
N GLU A 74 17.67 -2.04 -19.51
CA GLU A 74 16.51 -1.61 -20.29
C GLU A 74 16.09 -0.18 -19.95
N LEU A 75 16.12 0.21 -18.68
CA LEU A 75 15.87 1.59 -18.26
C LEU A 75 16.92 2.56 -18.83
N GLU A 76 18.21 2.20 -18.79
CA GLU A 76 19.27 3.00 -19.40
C GLU A 76 19.10 3.13 -20.91
N GLN A 77 18.76 2.04 -21.61
CA GLN A 77 18.47 2.07 -23.04
C GLN A 77 17.26 2.94 -23.36
N GLN A 78 16.21 2.91 -22.54
CA GLN A 78 15.06 3.79 -22.70
C GLN A 78 15.44 5.26 -22.50
N GLN A 79 16.30 5.57 -21.53
CA GLN A 79 16.81 6.93 -21.34
C GLN A 79 17.66 7.40 -22.52
N LEU A 80 18.55 6.54 -23.04
CA LEU A 80 19.34 6.83 -24.23
C LEU A 80 18.46 6.98 -25.48
N ALA A 81 17.44 6.14 -25.64
CA ALA A 81 16.48 6.23 -26.74
C ALA A 81 15.63 7.50 -26.64
N ALA A 82 15.21 7.91 -25.44
CA ALA A 82 14.53 9.18 -25.19
C ALA A 82 15.45 10.37 -25.49
N ALA A 83 16.72 10.30 -25.09
CA ALA A 83 17.73 11.30 -25.39
C ALA A 83 18.08 11.36 -26.89
N ALA A 84 18.00 10.23 -27.61
CA ALA A 84 18.20 10.14 -29.06
C ALA A 84 16.97 10.61 -29.85
N ARG A 85 15.76 10.45 -29.30
CA ARG A 85 14.50 11.01 -29.80
C ARG A 85 14.39 12.51 -29.52
N ARG A 86 15.47 13.27 -29.73
CA ARG A 86 15.38 14.73 -29.81
C ARG A 86 14.39 15.10 -30.93
N PRO A 87 13.51 16.09 -30.71
CA PRO A 87 12.58 16.54 -31.72
C PRO A 87 13.33 17.03 -32.97
N ASP A 88 12.73 16.72 -34.12
CA ASP A 88 13.21 16.80 -35.49
C ASP A 88 14.50 17.59 -35.80
N ARG A 89 15.46 16.83 -36.32
CA ARG A 89 16.70 17.29 -36.98
C ARG A 89 16.47 18.09 -38.27
N LYS A 90 15.23 18.46 -38.61
CA LYS A 90 14.89 19.39 -39.70
C LYS A 90 15.08 20.87 -39.33
N ALA A 91 15.18 21.20 -38.04
CA ALA A 91 15.65 22.52 -37.59
C ALA A 91 17.18 22.60 -37.42
N ALA A 92 17.91 21.48 -37.52
CA ALA A 92 19.36 21.42 -37.28
C ALA A 92 20.19 21.13 -38.56
N ARG A 93 19.59 21.16 -39.75
CA ARG A 93 20.24 20.77 -41.01
C ARG A 93 20.41 21.91 -42.03
N VAL A 94 20.13 23.15 -41.63
CA VAL A 94 20.50 24.36 -42.39
C VAL A 94 21.39 25.19 -41.46
N GLY A 95 22.69 25.20 -41.74
CA GLY A 95 23.65 26.01 -40.97
C GLY A 95 24.49 25.25 -39.93
N GLY A 96 24.87 24.00 -40.19
CA GLY A 96 26.05 23.45 -39.51
C GLY A 96 27.25 24.33 -39.88
N PRO A 97 27.96 24.98 -38.93
CA PRO A 97 29.01 25.90 -39.28
C PRO A 97 30.13 25.12 -39.96
N VAL A 98 30.49 25.57 -41.16
CA VAL A 98 31.75 25.19 -41.81
C VAL A 98 32.83 25.39 -40.76
N VAL A 99 33.43 24.30 -40.26
CA VAL A 99 34.49 24.40 -39.26
C VAL A 99 35.64 25.15 -39.95
N PRO A 100 35.92 26.41 -39.55
CA PRO A 100 36.97 27.20 -40.18
C PRO A 100 38.29 26.45 -39.97
N LYS A 101 39.20 26.51 -40.94
CA LYS A 101 40.56 25.98 -40.75
C LYS A 101 41.26 26.87 -39.71
N VAL A 102 41.18 26.43 -38.45
CA VAL A 102 41.67 27.14 -37.27
C VAL A 102 43.19 27.11 -37.29
N THR A 103 43.82 28.28 -37.25
CA THR A 103 45.28 28.39 -37.14
C THR A 103 45.74 27.92 -35.74
N GLU A 104 46.98 27.46 -35.59
CA GLU A 104 47.48 26.89 -34.33
C GLU A 104 47.34 27.83 -33.12
N ALA A 105 47.51 29.14 -33.34
CA ALA A 105 47.29 30.17 -32.32
C ALA A 105 45.83 30.24 -31.84
N GLU A 106 44.88 30.00 -32.74
CA GLU A 106 43.45 30.02 -32.45
C GLU A 106 43.00 28.69 -31.80
N LEU A 107 43.69 27.58 -32.07
CA LEU A 107 43.53 26.32 -31.33
C LEU A 107 44.02 26.42 -29.88
N LEU A 108 45.13 27.13 -29.63
CA LEU A 108 45.64 27.36 -28.27
C LEU A 108 44.70 28.27 -27.47
N ARG A 109 44.24 29.38 -28.06
CA ARG A 109 43.22 30.26 -27.46
C ARG A 109 41.95 29.50 -27.09
N ARG A 110 41.46 28.65 -28.00
CA ARG A 110 40.26 27.85 -27.76
C ARG A 110 40.46 26.78 -26.68
N ARG A 111 41.65 26.15 -26.61
CA ARG A 111 42.00 25.21 -25.54
C ARG A 111 42.11 25.89 -24.18
N GLU A 112 42.64 27.11 -24.14
CA GLU A 112 42.73 27.90 -22.92
C GLU A 112 41.35 28.35 -22.44
N GLU A 113 40.48 28.81 -23.35
CA GLU A 113 39.08 29.14 -23.05
C GLU A 113 38.28 27.92 -22.59
N GLU A 114 38.45 26.76 -23.23
CA GLU A 114 37.83 25.50 -22.81
C GLU A 114 38.33 25.04 -21.43
N ARG A 115 39.63 25.21 -21.13
CA ARG A 115 40.16 24.94 -19.78
C ARG A 115 39.55 25.86 -18.73
N ILE A 116 39.48 27.16 -19.00
CA ILE A 116 38.88 28.14 -18.08
C ILE A 116 37.39 27.84 -17.89
N ARG A 117 36.69 27.42 -18.95
CA ARG A 117 35.28 27.02 -18.86
C ARG A 117 35.10 25.76 -18.03
N LEU A 118 35.94 24.75 -18.23
CA LEU A 118 35.92 23.51 -17.47
C LEU A 118 36.22 23.77 -15.98
N GLU A 119 37.16 24.68 -15.68
CA GLU A 119 37.50 25.08 -14.32
C GLU A 119 36.35 25.83 -13.65
N ARG A 120 35.67 26.74 -14.37
CA ARG A 120 34.46 27.43 -13.90
C ARG A 120 33.29 26.47 -13.69
N GLU A 121 33.09 25.51 -14.58
CA GLU A 121 32.07 24.46 -14.43
C GLU A 121 32.40 23.52 -13.26
N ALA A 122 33.67 23.18 -13.05
CA ALA A 122 34.13 22.41 -11.91
C ALA A 122 33.97 23.17 -10.58
N GLU A 123 34.26 24.47 -10.55
CA GLU A 123 34.05 25.33 -9.38
C GLU A 123 32.54 25.49 -9.09
N ALA A 124 31.72 25.67 -10.13
CA ALA A 124 30.27 25.70 -10.01
C ALA A 124 29.71 24.35 -9.54
N ALA A 125 30.27 23.23 -10.00
CA ALA A 125 29.91 21.90 -9.55
C ALA A 125 30.31 21.67 -8.09
N LYS A 126 31.51 22.08 -7.67
CA LYS A 126 31.93 22.06 -6.25
C LYS A 126 31.03 22.93 -5.38
N LYS A 127 30.63 24.11 -5.85
CA LYS A 127 29.70 25.00 -5.14
C LYS A 127 28.29 24.43 -5.05
N ARG A 128 27.83 23.71 -6.08
CA ARG A 128 26.57 22.95 -6.03
C ARG A 128 26.66 21.77 -5.05
N GLN A 129 27.75 21.01 -5.08
CA GLN A 129 28.01 19.92 -4.14
C GLN A 129 28.11 20.40 -2.69
N ALA A 130 28.74 21.55 -2.44
CA ALA A 130 28.79 22.16 -1.12
C ALA A 130 27.39 22.57 -0.62
N ARG A 131 26.56 23.16 -1.49
CA ARG A 131 25.16 23.50 -1.16
C ARG A 131 24.29 22.27 -0.94
N THR A 132 24.48 21.19 -1.69
CA THR A 132 23.75 19.94 -1.47
C THR A 132 24.21 19.25 -0.20
N ALA A 133 25.52 19.25 0.08
CA ALA A 133 26.07 18.72 1.34
C ALA A 133 25.53 19.48 2.56
N GLU A 134 25.48 20.82 2.50
CA GLU A 134 24.88 21.67 3.54
C GLU A 134 23.39 21.35 3.74
N LYS A 135 22.66 21.11 2.65
CA LYS A 135 21.24 20.76 2.71
C LYS A 135 21.00 19.35 3.26
N GLU A 136 21.80 18.37 2.88
CA GLU A 136 21.75 17.00 3.39
C GLU A 136 22.17 16.91 4.86
N GLU A 137 23.09 17.76 5.30
CA GLU A 137 23.51 17.87 6.69
C GLU A 137 22.42 18.56 7.55
N TYR A 138 21.80 19.63 7.03
CA TYR A 138 20.63 20.23 7.64
C TYR A 138 19.44 19.27 7.70
N GLU A 139 19.16 18.54 6.62
CA GLU A 139 18.15 17.49 6.58
C GLU A 139 18.46 16.39 7.60
N ARG A 140 19.72 15.97 7.77
CA ARG A 140 20.09 15.01 8.83
C ARG A 140 19.84 15.53 10.24
N VAL A 141 20.10 16.81 10.51
CA VAL A 141 19.87 17.41 11.84
C VAL A 141 18.39 17.64 12.11
N VAL A 142 17.60 18.01 11.10
CA VAL A 142 16.16 18.28 11.22
C VAL A 142 15.33 16.99 11.19
N LEU A 143 15.74 15.99 10.41
CA LEU A 143 15.08 14.68 10.30
C LEU A 143 15.58 13.68 11.36
N VAL A 144 16.27 14.13 12.42
CA VAL A 144 16.51 13.27 13.59
C VAL A 144 15.14 12.90 14.14
N ALA A 145 14.69 11.69 13.80
CA ALA A 145 13.41 11.16 14.23
C ALA A 145 13.39 11.13 15.76
N ASN A 146 12.37 11.75 16.34
CA ASN A 146 12.19 11.77 17.77
C ASN A 146 11.71 10.39 18.23
N THR A 147 12.66 9.53 18.60
CA THR A 147 12.42 8.15 19.05
C THR A 147 11.61 8.07 20.34
N ASN A 148 11.42 9.18 21.07
CA ASN A 148 10.58 9.21 22.28
C ASN A 148 9.07 9.19 21.95
N ARG A 149 8.68 9.37 20.68
CA ARG A 149 7.30 9.30 20.18
C ARG A 149 7.05 8.13 19.23
N ASP A 150 8.03 7.24 19.12
CA ASP A 150 7.94 6.10 18.22
C ASP A 150 7.17 4.96 18.91
N ASP A 151 5.87 4.88 18.63
CA ASP A 151 4.97 3.84 19.15
C ASP A 151 5.25 2.44 18.54
N SER A 152 6.26 2.32 17.67
CA SER A 152 6.69 1.03 17.12
C SER A 152 7.36 0.12 18.13
N ILE A 153 7.90 0.68 19.23
CA ILE A 153 8.53 -0.09 20.30
C ILE A 153 7.46 -0.50 21.31
N ILE A 154 7.01 -1.75 21.20
CA ILE A 154 6.05 -2.34 22.14
C ILE A 154 6.81 -2.87 23.36
N GLU A 155 6.92 -2.06 24.41
CA GLU A 155 7.47 -2.51 25.70
C GLU A 155 6.45 -3.38 26.45
N ALA A 156 6.78 -4.65 26.69
CA ALA A 156 5.96 -5.58 27.46
C ALA A 156 6.80 -6.29 28.53
N ARG A 157 6.25 -6.44 29.74
CA ARG A 157 6.94 -7.06 30.90
C ARG A 157 6.55 -8.52 31.14
N SER A 158 5.50 -9.01 30.47
CA SER A 158 5.04 -10.41 30.50
C SER A 158 4.66 -10.86 29.09
N VAL A 159 4.65 -12.18 28.87
CA VAL A 159 4.27 -12.80 27.58
C VAL A 159 2.84 -12.44 27.20
N GLU A 160 1.91 -12.44 28.16
CA GLU A 160 0.51 -12.09 27.95
C GLU A 160 0.34 -10.61 27.56
N ASP A 161 1.13 -9.72 28.15
CA ASP A 161 1.10 -8.27 27.87
C ASP A 161 1.64 -7.97 26.46
N ALA A 162 2.67 -8.72 26.02
CA ALA A 162 3.20 -8.64 24.66
C ALA A 162 2.15 -9.02 23.61
N ILE A 163 1.41 -10.11 23.85
CA ILE A 163 0.36 -10.60 22.94
C ILE A 163 -0.77 -9.57 22.81
N VAL A 164 -1.21 -8.97 23.93
CA VAL A 164 -2.28 -7.97 23.91
C VAL A 164 -1.85 -6.73 23.12
N LYS A 165 -0.66 -6.21 23.37
CA LYS A 165 -0.19 -4.99 22.68
C LYS A 165 0.07 -5.20 21.18
N MET A 166 0.61 -6.36 20.78
CA MET A 166 0.76 -6.69 19.36
C MET A 166 -0.58 -6.89 18.65
N SER A 167 -1.60 -7.41 19.34
CA SER A 167 -2.93 -7.60 18.75
C SER A 167 -3.68 -6.28 18.46
N ILE A 168 -3.39 -5.21 19.20
CA ILE A 168 -4.02 -3.89 19.03
C ILE A 168 -3.33 -3.07 17.93
N ALA A 169 -2.00 -3.20 17.79
CA ALA A 169 -1.23 -2.47 16.77
C ALA A 169 -1.39 -3.03 15.35
N ALA A 170 -1.77 -4.31 15.21
CA ALA A 170 -1.92 -4.98 13.91
C ALA A 170 -3.21 -4.63 13.13
N GLU A 171 -4.13 -3.85 13.70
CA GLU A 171 -5.41 -3.48 13.08
C GLU A 171 -5.46 -1.99 12.69
N PRO A 172 -4.99 -1.60 11.48
CA PRO A 172 -5.27 -0.27 10.92
C PRO A 172 -6.61 -0.28 10.16
N ALA A 173 -7.63 -0.90 10.74
CA ALA A 173 -8.98 -0.87 10.19
C ALA A 173 -9.76 0.21 10.92
N LEU A 174 -10.32 1.17 10.16
CA LEU A 174 -11.35 2.08 10.67
C LEU A 174 -12.31 1.27 11.58
N PRO A 175 -12.68 1.78 12.76
CA PRO A 175 -13.51 1.03 13.69
C PRO A 175 -14.72 0.48 12.94
N PRO A 176 -14.93 -0.85 12.89
CA PRO A 176 -16.08 -1.42 12.20
C PRO A 176 -17.32 -0.77 12.79
N ASP A 177 -18.08 -0.03 11.95
CA ASP A 177 -19.22 0.77 12.39
C ASP A 177 -20.15 -0.12 13.23
N ARG A 178 -20.11 0.16 14.53
CA ARG A 178 -20.62 -0.71 15.58
C ARG A 178 -22.12 -0.49 15.79
N HIS A 179 -22.78 0.27 14.90
CA HIS A 179 -24.14 0.76 15.08
C HIS A 179 -25.08 0.27 13.97
N PRO A 180 -25.71 -0.92 14.15
CA PRO A 180 -26.75 -1.40 13.25
C PRO A 180 -27.90 -0.39 13.09
N GLU A 181 -28.18 0.39 14.14
CA GLU A 181 -29.19 1.45 14.14
C GLU A 181 -28.83 2.65 13.22
N ARG A 182 -27.54 2.95 13.05
CA ARG A 182 -27.09 4.01 12.12
C ARG A 182 -27.11 3.51 10.69
N ARG A 183 -26.68 2.26 10.44
CA ARG A 183 -26.80 1.62 9.13
C ARG A 183 -28.25 1.58 8.65
N LEU A 184 -29.19 1.18 9.51
CA LEU A 184 -30.60 1.07 9.15
C LEU A 184 -31.18 2.42 8.67
N LYS A 185 -30.81 3.54 9.31
CA LYS A 185 -31.24 4.88 8.89
C LYS A 185 -30.60 5.32 7.58
N VAL A 186 -29.30 5.06 7.40
CA VAL A 186 -28.56 5.44 6.18
C VAL A 186 -29.03 4.60 4.98
N SER A 187 -29.14 3.29 5.16
CA SER A 187 -29.58 2.36 4.13
C SER A 187 -31.05 2.59 3.76
N TYR A 188 -31.92 2.86 4.75
CA TYR A 188 -33.30 3.23 4.48
C TYR A 188 -33.41 4.55 3.70
N LYS A 189 -32.59 5.55 4.02
CA LYS A 189 -32.61 6.83 3.30
C LYS A 189 -32.14 6.67 1.85
N ALA A 190 -31.09 5.90 1.61
CA ALA A 190 -30.62 5.61 0.25
C ALA A 190 -31.68 4.86 -0.57
N PHE A 191 -32.36 3.90 0.05
CA PHE A 191 -33.46 3.16 -0.58
C PHE A 191 -34.70 4.03 -0.80
N GLU A 192 -35.04 4.90 0.14
CA GLU A 192 -36.14 5.86 0.02
C GLU A 192 -35.91 6.79 -1.18
N GLU A 193 -34.72 7.35 -1.35
CA GLU A 193 -34.42 8.24 -2.47
C GLU A 193 -34.48 7.53 -3.84
N ALA A 194 -33.96 6.29 -3.93
CA ALA A 194 -33.98 5.50 -5.16
C ALA A 194 -35.40 5.02 -5.55
N GLU A 195 -36.17 4.51 -4.59
CA GLU A 195 -37.51 3.97 -4.85
C GLU A 195 -38.57 5.07 -4.95
N LEU A 196 -38.39 6.20 -4.26
CA LEU A 196 -39.28 7.35 -4.39
C LEU A 196 -39.24 7.93 -5.81
N ALA A 197 -38.09 7.92 -6.48
CA ALA A 197 -37.97 8.36 -7.87
C ALA A 197 -38.78 7.45 -8.81
N LYS A 198 -38.58 6.12 -8.72
CA LYS A 198 -39.31 5.13 -9.53
C LYS A 198 -40.82 5.16 -9.28
N LEU A 199 -41.24 5.21 -8.02
CA LEU A 199 -42.66 5.20 -7.66
C LEU A 199 -43.40 6.46 -8.09
N LYS A 200 -42.71 7.60 -8.19
CA LYS A 200 -43.28 8.84 -8.74
C LYS A 200 -43.49 8.75 -10.25
N GLU A 201 -42.62 8.03 -10.97
CA GLU A 201 -42.76 7.78 -12.41
C GLU A 201 -43.86 6.76 -12.69
N GLU A 202 -43.93 5.66 -11.93
CA GLU A 202 -44.92 4.60 -12.14
C GLU A 202 -46.35 5.01 -11.77
N LYS A 203 -46.50 5.81 -10.70
CA LYS A 203 -47.81 6.20 -10.17
C LYS A 203 -47.82 7.68 -9.82
N PRO A 204 -47.90 8.58 -10.80
CA PRO A 204 -48.02 10.01 -10.51
C PRO A 204 -49.34 10.31 -9.79
N GLY A 205 -49.30 11.15 -8.76
CA GLY A 205 -50.51 11.66 -8.08
C GLY A 205 -50.79 11.12 -6.68
N LEU A 206 -49.94 10.28 -6.09
CA LEU A 206 -50.04 9.89 -4.67
C LEU A 206 -49.44 10.97 -3.77
N THR A 207 -49.91 11.03 -2.51
CA THR A 207 -49.32 11.91 -1.50
C THR A 207 -47.96 11.34 -1.04
N LEU A 208 -47.00 12.21 -0.70
CA LEU A 208 -45.67 11.80 -0.20
C LEU A 208 -45.73 10.74 0.91
N HIS A 209 -46.70 10.87 1.83
CA HIS A 209 -46.91 9.92 2.92
C HIS A 209 -47.25 8.50 2.41
N GLN A 210 -48.10 8.39 1.39
CA GLN A 210 -48.50 7.11 0.80
C GLN A 210 -47.33 6.43 0.08
N TYR A 211 -46.47 7.21 -0.60
CA TYR A 211 -45.23 6.68 -1.16
C TYR A 211 -44.30 6.17 -0.06
N LYS A 212 -44.12 6.92 1.03
CA LYS A 212 -43.28 6.50 2.17
C LYS A 212 -43.77 5.21 2.82
N ASP A 213 -45.08 5.04 2.98
CA ASP A 213 -45.66 3.80 3.53
C ASP A 213 -45.44 2.60 2.60
N MET A 214 -45.51 2.79 1.29
CA MET A 214 -45.24 1.76 0.30
C MET A 214 -43.74 1.40 0.24
N ILE A 215 -42.87 2.42 0.25
CA ILE A 215 -41.41 2.27 0.35
C ILE A 215 -41.04 1.53 1.64
N TRP A 216 -41.66 1.85 2.77
CA TRP A 216 -41.42 1.17 4.05
C TRP A 216 -41.82 -0.32 4.00
N LYS A 217 -42.92 -0.66 3.32
CA LYS A 217 -43.33 -2.06 3.10
C LYS A 217 -42.37 -2.82 2.19
N LEU A 218 -41.88 -2.18 1.14
CA LEU A 218 -40.85 -2.74 0.24
C LEU A 218 -39.52 -2.89 0.98
N TRP A 219 -39.14 -1.89 1.79
CA TRP A 219 -37.93 -1.89 2.61
C TRP A 219 -37.88 -3.05 3.59
N LYS A 220 -38.98 -3.34 4.30
CA LYS A 220 -39.04 -4.50 5.21
C LYS A 220 -38.78 -5.84 4.52
N LYS A 221 -39.03 -5.93 3.21
CA LYS A 221 -38.78 -7.12 2.40
C LYS A 221 -37.49 -7.03 1.56
N SER A 222 -36.87 -5.86 1.51
CA SER A 222 -35.70 -5.61 0.68
C SER A 222 -34.46 -6.32 1.23
N PRO A 223 -33.57 -6.85 0.37
CA PRO A 223 -32.26 -7.35 0.79
C PRO A 223 -31.34 -6.25 1.34
N ASP A 224 -31.65 -4.98 1.06
CA ASP A 224 -30.89 -3.83 1.54
C ASP A 224 -31.14 -3.52 3.02
N ASN A 225 -32.17 -4.14 3.62
CA ASN A 225 -32.44 -4.01 5.04
C ASN A 225 -31.42 -4.82 5.85
N PRO A 226 -30.57 -4.17 6.67
CA PRO A 226 -29.55 -4.88 7.46
C PRO A 226 -30.13 -5.88 8.47
N LEU A 227 -31.43 -5.85 8.75
CA LEU A 227 -32.13 -6.83 9.58
C LEU A 227 -32.47 -8.14 8.85
N ASN A 228 -32.60 -8.10 7.52
CA ASN A 228 -32.87 -9.29 6.69
C ASN A 228 -31.58 -9.95 6.19
N GLN A 229 -30.46 -9.25 6.32
CA GLN A 229 -29.13 -9.79 6.06
C GLN A 229 -28.77 -10.73 7.22
N VAL A 230 -29.16 -11.99 7.09
CA VAL A 230 -28.66 -13.09 7.93
C VAL A 230 -27.15 -13.11 7.74
N GLN A 231 -26.40 -12.58 8.71
CA GLN A 231 -24.95 -12.66 8.71
C GLN A 231 -24.59 -14.14 8.91
N PRO A 232 -23.87 -14.78 7.98
CA PRO A 232 -23.31 -16.11 8.20
C PRO A 232 -22.20 -16.08 9.28
#